data_AF-A0A1B9G895-F1
#
_entry.id   AF-A0A1B9G895-F1
#
_cell.length_a   1.000
_cell.length_b   1.000
_cell.length_c   1.000
_cell.angle_alpha   90.00
_cell.angle_beta   90.00
_cell.angle_gamma   90.00
#
_symmetry.space_group_name_H-M   'P 1'
#
loop_
_entity.id
_entity.type
_entity.pdbx_description
1 polymer ?
#
loop_
_entity_poly.entity_id
_entity_poly.type
_entity_poly.pdbx_seq_one_letter_code
_entity_poly.pdbx_strand_id
1 'polypeptide(L)'
;MTNQAETETQPTTSNYFEVAVQDDKQAIRQEEEEESINDSNANASTSTTTAALDKADKAEIRRQRIEAAVQRSKGEYKAEHAYTERGWFNSSETERNVLSKPKVDKQHLEYITTSLYYASPPKYAEALSLILRSFDPSLKAKSLGGLTRELFDTALRCALAIGDVENAVKLADSSKSMWKGQFAGIAALASDAYISAGRHIDALTPLLLSISNFGLHEPLLSRLSNILKSIVSSSSSPKGGEGIQHLLGILDKVIIWKSAHLQKPLFPPSVSSDQPQSQNRTTTNANVDMSFTDQPLNPSLILQELNIQEEDVGRYGDLISGLEGTVARLNKGFKSDPAEEVVEKSVREL
;
A
#
# COMPACT_ATOMS: atom_id res chain seq x y z
N MET A 1 37.84 46.08 47.76
CA MET A 1 38.36 45.47 46.52
C MET A 1 37.57 44.21 46.31
N THR A 2 36.55 44.28 45.46
CA THR A 2 35.51 43.25 45.32
C THR A 2 35.61 42.75 43.89
N ASN A 3 36.05 41.51 43.70
CA ASN A 3 36.07 40.84 42.40
C ASN A 3 34.64 40.53 41.99
N GLN A 4 34.17 41.12 40.89
CA GLN A 4 32.98 40.65 40.18
C GLN A 4 33.39 39.50 39.26
N ALA A 5 32.85 38.32 39.52
CA ALA A 5 32.95 37.18 38.63
C ALA A 5 31.84 37.29 37.57
N GLU A 6 32.22 37.38 36.30
CA GLU A 6 31.31 37.21 35.17
C GLU A 6 30.88 35.75 35.13
N THR A 7 29.59 35.49 35.37
CA THR A 7 28.99 34.17 35.20
C THR A 7 28.73 33.91 33.72
N GLU A 8 29.61 33.16 33.07
CA GLU A 8 29.35 32.52 31.78
C GLU A 8 28.21 31.49 31.94
N THR A 9 27.05 31.77 31.36
CA THR A 9 25.92 30.83 31.31
C THR A 9 26.20 29.71 30.32
N GLN A 10 26.48 28.50 30.82
CA GLN A 10 26.63 27.32 29.97
C GLN A 10 25.30 26.95 29.26
N PRO A 11 25.35 26.55 27.98
CA PRO A 11 24.15 26.17 27.24
C PRO A 11 23.54 24.86 27.78
N THR A 12 22.23 24.87 27.98
CA THR A 12 21.41 23.71 28.33
C THR A 12 20.32 23.52 27.26
N THR A 13 19.69 22.34 27.21
CA THR A 13 18.64 22.03 26.22
C THR A 13 17.44 22.99 26.23
N SER A 14 17.29 23.81 27.27
CA SER A 14 16.19 24.77 27.44
C SER A 14 16.53 26.22 27.07
N ASN A 15 17.80 26.59 26.86
CA ASN A 15 18.19 28.00 26.61
C ASN A 15 18.94 28.24 25.29
N TYR A 16 18.97 27.23 24.41
CA TYR A 16 19.76 27.25 23.17
C TYR A 16 19.42 28.44 22.25
N PHE A 17 18.15 28.84 22.21
CA PHE A 17 17.70 29.98 21.42
C PHE A 17 18.19 31.32 21.98
N GLU A 18 18.25 31.48 23.30
CA GLU A 18 18.73 32.70 23.94
C GLU A 18 20.24 32.87 23.79
N VAL A 19 20.99 31.76 23.89
CA VAL A 19 22.44 31.75 23.66
C VAL A 19 22.76 32.09 22.19
N ALA A 20 22.04 31.49 21.23
CA ALA A 20 22.22 31.80 19.82
C ALA A 20 21.93 33.28 19.48
N VAL A 21 20.91 33.88 20.12
CA VAL A 21 20.58 35.31 19.95
C VAL A 21 21.61 36.23 20.62
N GLN A 22 22.22 35.80 21.74
CA GLN A 22 23.30 36.55 22.38
C GLN A 22 24.60 36.50 21.57
N ASP A 23 24.94 35.33 21.01
CA ASP A 23 26.10 35.17 20.12
C ASP A 23 25.94 36.02 18.85
N ASP A 24 24.75 36.02 18.22
CA ASP A 24 24.49 36.87 17.05
C ASP A 24 24.62 38.37 17.40
N LYS A 25 24.20 38.80 18.59
CA LYS A 25 24.36 40.20 19.04
C LYS A 25 25.80 40.57 19.37
N GLN A 26 26.63 39.63 19.84
CA GLN A 26 28.05 39.87 20.08
C GLN A 26 28.85 39.93 18.77
N ALA A 27 28.54 39.06 17.80
CA ALA A 27 29.18 39.07 16.48
C ALA A 27 28.89 40.38 15.72
N ILE A 28 27.65 40.87 15.74
CA ILE A 28 27.28 42.15 15.10
C ILE A 28 28.02 43.33 15.74
N ARG A 29 28.23 43.31 17.07
CA ARG A 29 28.99 44.37 17.75
C ARG A 29 30.48 44.35 17.42
N GLN A 30 31.06 43.18 17.20
CA GLN A 30 32.45 43.06 16.76
C GLN A 30 32.64 43.57 15.33
N GLU A 31 31.68 43.33 14.43
CA GLU A 31 31.68 43.91 13.08
C GLU A 31 31.52 45.45 13.11
N GLU A 32 30.65 45.99 13.97
CA GLU A 32 30.50 47.46 14.16
C GLU A 32 31.77 48.13 14.73
N GLU A 33 32.50 47.43 15.61
CA GLU A 33 33.79 47.92 16.13
C GLU A 33 34.92 47.84 15.07
N GLU A 34 34.95 46.81 14.23
CA GLU A 34 35.93 46.67 13.15
C GLU A 34 35.68 47.62 11.95
N GLU A 35 34.42 47.91 11.61
CA GLU A 35 34.08 48.94 10.59
C GLU A 35 34.45 50.35 11.07
N SER A 36 34.30 50.66 12.37
CA SER A 36 34.64 51.98 12.93
C SER A 36 36.15 52.31 12.89
N ILE A 37 37.01 51.30 12.78
CA ILE A 37 38.48 51.46 12.71
C ILE A 37 38.95 51.71 11.26
N ASN A 38 38.21 51.25 10.25
CA ASN A 38 38.59 51.36 8.83
C ASN A 38 38.05 52.61 8.12
N ASP A 39 37.02 53.28 8.65
CA ASP A 39 36.44 54.49 8.04
C ASP A 39 37.30 55.78 8.18
N SER A 40 38.48 55.68 8.81
CA SER A 40 39.41 56.81 8.94
C SER A 40 40.38 56.97 7.76
N ASN A 41 40.34 56.14 6.72
CA ASN A 41 41.18 56.30 5.54
C ASN A 41 40.48 56.00 4.20
N ALA A 42 40.40 57.06 3.39
CA ALA A 42 40.27 57.08 1.93
C ALA A 42 38.86 57.04 1.30
N ASN A 43 38.39 58.26 1.03
CA ASN A 43 37.73 58.74 -0.19
C ASN A 43 37.64 57.80 -1.41
N ALA A 44 36.41 57.75 -1.94
CA ALA A 44 36.01 57.84 -3.34
C ALA A 44 36.44 56.74 -4.34
N SER A 45 35.39 56.16 -4.94
CA SER A 45 35.36 55.35 -6.18
C SER A 45 35.42 53.85 -5.95
N THR A 46 34.30 53.17 -6.25
CA THR A 46 34.16 52.02 -7.18
C THR A 46 32.97 51.15 -6.75
N SER A 47 31.76 51.49 -7.18
CA SER A 47 30.47 50.92 -6.72
C SER A 47 30.03 49.63 -7.44
N THR A 48 30.96 48.79 -7.92
CA THR A 48 30.58 47.55 -8.62
C THR A 48 31.43 46.32 -8.31
N THR A 49 32.55 46.46 -7.58
CA THR A 49 33.43 45.32 -7.25
C THR A 49 33.27 44.82 -5.82
N THR A 50 32.76 45.66 -4.91
CA THR A 50 32.57 45.32 -3.49
C THR A 50 31.43 44.33 -3.27
N ALA A 51 30.33 44.40 -4.03
CA ALA A 51 29.17 43.51 -3.85
C ALA A 51 29.42 42.02 -4.20
N ALA A 52 30.46 41.72 -4.96
CA ALA A 52 30.85 40.35 -5.31
C ALA A 52 31.81 39.73 -4.27
N LEU A 53 32.73 40.54 -3.73
CA LEU A 53 33.56 40.17 -2.56
C LEU A 53 32.67 39.91 -1.34
N ASP A 54 31.69 40.77 -1.11
CA ASP A 54 30.74 40.66 0.00
C ASP A 54 29.90 39.37 -0.03
N LYS A 55 29.63 38.81 -1.22
CA LYS A 55 28.91 37.53 -1.37
C LYS A 55 29.82 36.31 -1.19
N ALA A 56 31.07 36.41 -1.61
CA ALA A 56 32.06 35.34 -1.42
C ALA A 56 32.43 35.21 0.07
N ASP A 57 32.61 36.35 0.74
CA ASP A 57 32.91 36.41 2.16
C ASP A 57 31.70 35.92 2.99
N LYS A 58 30.46 36.32 2.62
CA LYS A 58 29.23 35.76 3.23
C LYS A 58 29.07 34.25 3.01
N ALA A 59 29.51 33.72 1.87
CA ALA A 59 29.45 32.29 1.59
C ALA A 59 30.47 31.51 2.42
N GLU A 60 31.68 32.05 2.59
CA GLU A 60 32.73 31.45 3.41
C GLU A 60 32.39 31.50 4.90
N ILE A 61 31.82 32.62 5.38
CA ILE A 61 31.30 32.73 6.75
C ILE A 61 30.19 31.70 6.99
N ARG A 62 29.24 31.56 6.05
CA ARG A 62 28.19 30.54 6.16
C ARG A 62 28.76 29.13 6.21
N ARG A 63 29.80 28.85 5.41
CA ARG A 63 30.48 27.55 5.39
C ARG A 63 31.16 27.26 6.74
N GLN A 64 31.88 28.23 7.29
CA GLN A 64 32.53 28.12 8.59
C GLN A 64 31.50 27.95 9.72
N ARG A 65 30.37 28.65 9.66
CA ARG A 65 29.24 28.45 10.61
C ARG A 65 28.68 27.03 10.55
N ILE A 66 28.46 26.49 9.36
CA ILE A 66 27.97 25.12 9.18
C ILE A 66 29.00 24.12 9.69
N GLU A 67 30.28 24.31 9.38
CA GLU A 67 31.35 23.41 9.79
C GLU A 67 31.54 23.43 11.32
N ALA A 68 31.50 24.61 11.94
CA ALA A 68 31.54 24.75 13.39
C ALA A 68 30.33 24.09 14.07
N ALA A 69 29.11 24.28 13.54
CA ALA A 69 27.91 23.62 14.05
C ALA A 69 27.98 22.09 13.88
N VAL A 70 28.54 21.60 12.78
CA VAL A 70 28.74 20.15 12.55
C VAL A 70 29.77 19.59 13.53
N GLN A 71 30.89 20.27 13.77
CA GLN A 71 31.88 19.82 14.75
C GLN A 71 31.35 19.89 16.19
N ARG A 72 30.57 20.92 16.53
CA ARG A 72 29.91 21.05 17.83
C ARG A 72 28.89 19.94 18.04
N SER A 73 28.07 19.64 17.02
CA SER A 73 27.10 18.55 17.10
C SER A 73 27.74 17.17 17.27
N LYS A 74 28.92 16.91 16.66
CA LYS A 74 29.68 15.68 16.89
C LYS A 74 30.16 15.51 18.34
N GLY A 75 30.29 16.60 19.12
CA GLY A 75 30.66 16.57 20.54
C GLY A 75 29.49 16.68 21.51
N GLU A 76 28.41 17.38 21.13
CA GLU A 76 27.22 17.62 21.97
C GLU A 76 26.20 16.49 21.96
N TYR A 77 26.15 15.68 20.88
CA TYR A 77 25.40 14.42 20.95
C TYR A 77 26.18 13.45 21.82
N LYS A 78 25.88 13.46 23.14
CA LYS A 78 26.20 12.32 24.00
C LYS A 78 25.76 11.05 23.27
N ALA A 79 26.51 9.97 23.44
CA ALA A 79 26.09 8.62 23.07
C ALA A 79 24.92 8.12 23.96
N GLU A 80 23.97 8.99 24.27
CA GLU A 80 22.66 8.61 24.75
C GLU A 80 22.02 7.90 23.56
N HIS A 81 22.13 6.56 23.55
CA HIS A 81 21.18 5.74 22.83
C HIS A 81 19.81 6.28 23.21
N ALA A 82 19.12 6.93 22.26
CA ALA A 82 17.74 7.32 22.42
C ALA A 82 16.94 6.04 22.60
N TYR A 83 16.87 5.57 23.85
CA TYR A 83 16.10 4.39 24.23
C TYR A 83 14.65 4.81 24.17
N THR A 84 14.06 4.63 23.00
CA THR A 84 12.62 4.76 22.83
C THR A 84 12.00 3.48 23.35
N GLU A 85 11.42 3.55 24.55
CA GLU A 85 10.70 2.43 25.15
C GLU A 85 9.65 1.89 24.17
N ARG A 86 9.50 0.57 24.11
CA ARG A 86 8.40 -0.05 23.35
C ARG A 86 7.07 0.49 23.89
N GLY A 87 6.33 1.24 23.08
CA GLY A 87 5.07 1.85 23.49
C GLY A 87 5.17 3.29 23.97
N TRP A 88 6.28 4.01 23.74
CA TRP A 88 6.41 5.43 24.07
C TRP A 88 5.32 6.33 23.43
N PHE A 89 4.71 5.87 22.33
CA PHE A 89 3.58 6.51 21.64
C PHE A 89 2.21 6.14 22.21
N ASN A 90 2.11 5.15 23.11
CA ASN A 90 0.86 4.76 23.79
C ASN A 90 0.53 5.67 24.98
N SER A 91 1.23 6.78 25.16
CA SER A 91 0.87 7.74 26.20
C SER A 91 -0.52 8.30 25.91
N SER A 92 -1.39 8.33 26.92
CA SER A 92 -2.76 8.85 26.84
C SER A 92 -2.84 10.31 26.34
N GLU A 93 -1.73 11.04 26.39
CA GLU A 93 -1.58 12.39 25.82
C GLU A 93 -1.41 12.39 24.29
N THR A 94 -0.83 11.34 23.71
CA THR A 94 -0.66 11.20 22.26
C THR A 94 -1.98 10.84 21.58
N GLU A 95 -2.76 9.91 22.17
CA GLU A 95 -4.10 9.54 21.70
C GLU A 95 -5.05 10.75 21.58
N ARG A 96 -4.93 11.72 22.51
CA ARG A 96 -5.73 12.96 22.50
C ARG A 96 -5.41 13.90 21.34
N ASN A 97 -4.21 13.82 20.76
CA ASN A 97 -3.74 14.72 19.71
C ASN A 97 -3.99 14.20 18.28
N VAL A 98 -4.22 12.90 18.09
CA VAL A 98 -4.43 12.29 16.77
C VAL A 98 -5.76 12.70 16.13
N LEU A 99 -6.80 12.83 16.96
CA LEU A 99 -8.18 13.10 16.51
C LEU A 99 -8.60 14.58 16.70
N SER A 100 -7.82 15.39 17.44
CA SER A 100 -8.16 16.78 17.75
C SER A 100 -7.53 17.80 16.82
N LYS A 101 -6.50 17.43 16.04
CA LYS A 101 -5.90 18.31 15.03
C LYS A 101 -6.63 18.15 13.69
N PRO A 102 -6.94 19.25 12.97
CA PRO A 102 -7.71 19.24 11.71
C PRO A 102 -7.01 18.53 10.54
N LYS A 103 -5.77 18.06 10.73
CA LYS A 103 -5.07 17.13 9.83
C LYS A 103 -4.68 15.92 10.65
N VAL A 104 -5.47 14.85 10.58
CA VAL A 104 -5.06 13.53 11.06
C VAL A 104 -3.73 13.21 10.36
N ASP A 105 -2.70 12.95 11.14
CA ASP A 105 -1.44 12.45 10.61
C ASP A 105 -1.68 11.02 10.09
N LYS A 106 -1.75 10.89 8.76
CA LYS A 106 -2.04 9.63 8.08
C LYS A 106 -1.02 8.54 8.43
N GLN A 107 0.24 8.92 8.62
CA GLN A 107 1.30 7.97 8.99
C GLN A 107 1.08 7.45 10.41
N HIS A 108 0.66 8.33 11.31
CA HIS A 108 0.33 7.93 12.68
C HIS A 108 -0.91 7.05 12.74
N LEU A 109 -1.94 7.35 11.93
CA LEU A 109 -3.12 6.52 11.76
C LEU A 109 -2.77 5.11 11.24
N GLU A 110 -1.94 5.03 10.20
CA GLU A 110 -1.38 3.76 9.68
C GLU A 110 -0.64 3.00 10.76
N TYR A 111 0.22 3.68 11.51
CA TYR A 111 1.02 3.05 12.54
C TYR A 111 0.18 2.44 13.66
N ILE A 112 -0.79 3.19 14.21
CA ILE A 112 -1.68 2.69 15.28
C ILE A 112 -2.52 1.53 14.77
N THR A 113 -3.16 1.68 13.60
CA THR A 113 -4.03 0.64 13.04
C THR A 113 -3.27 -0.64 12.74
N THR A 114 -2.05 -0.52 12.20
CA THR A 114 -1.14 -1.65 11.98
C THR A 114 -0.75 -2.33 13.30
N SER A 115 -0.44 -1.54 14.32
CA SER A 115 -0.10 -2.06 15.65
C SER A 115 -1.27 -2.82 16.29
N LEU A 116 -2.50 -2.34 16.12
CA LEU A 116 -3.72 -3.02 16.58
C LEU A 116 -4.00 -4.29 15.76
N TYR A 117 -3.77 -4.26 14.44
CA TYR A 117 -3.98 -5.39 13.54
C TYR A 117 -3.05 -6.58 13.86
N TYR A 118 -1.79 -6.30 14.19
CA TYR A 118 -0.78 -7.30 14.54
C TYR A 118 -0.60 -7.52 16.06
N ALA A 119 -1.48 -6.95 16.89
CA ALA A 119 -1.44 -7.16 18.32
C ALA A 119 -1.62 -8.66 18.68
N SER A 120 -1.20 -9.03 19.89
CA SER A 120 -1.40 -10.39 20.42
C SER A 120 -2.16 -10.30 21.75
N PRO A 121 -3.49 -10.57 21.77
CA PRO A 121 -4.34 -10.95 20.63
C PRO A 121 -4.65 -9.77 19.67
N PRO A 122 -5.01 -10.04 18.40
CA PRO A 122 -5.36 -9.00 17.44
C PRO A 122 -6.60 -8.20 17.85
N LYS A 123 -6.57 -6.89 17.63
CA LYS A 123 -7.64 -5.95 18.01
C LYS A 123 -8.36 -5.38 16.79
N TYR A 124 -8.95 -6.26 15.97
CA TYR A 124 -9.56 -5.89 14.69
C TYR A 124 -10.73 -4.90 14.82
N ALA A 125 -11.57 -5.03 15.85
CA ALA A 125 -12.69 -4.12 16.08
C ALA A 125 -12.22 -2.69 16.40
N GLU A 126 -11.20 -2.56 17.26
CA GLU A 126 -10.60 -1.26 17.60
C GLU A 126 -9.96 -0.63 16.34
N ALA A 127 -9.18 -1.40 15.59
CA ALA A 127 -8.55 -0.95 14.35
C ALA A 127 -9.57 -0.46 13.32
N LEU A 128 -10.64 -1.24 13.07
CA LEU A 128 -11.71 -0.85 12.16
C LEU A 128 -12.39 0.44 12.61
N SER A 129 -12.76 0.53 13.89
CA SER A 129 -13.43 1.72 14.43
C SER A 129 -12.61 2.98 14.26
N LEU A 130 -11.28 2.87 14.41
CA LEU A 130 -10.36 3.99 14.30
C LEU A 130 -10.20 4.45 12.85
N ILE A 131 -10.18 3.51 11.89
CA ILE A 131 -10.18 3.83 10.45
C ILE A 131 -11.50 4.48 10.03
N LEU A 132 -12.64 3.90 10.43
CA LEU A 132 -13.98 4.43 10.07
C LEU A 132 -14.29 5.79 10.70
N ARG A 133 -13.63 6.18 11.80
CA ARG A 133 -13.72 7.57 12.31
C ARG A 133 -13.09 8.59 11.36
N SER A 134 -12.08 8.18 10.60
CA SER A 134 -11.37 9.04 9.64
C SER A 134 -11.93 8.94 8.22
N PHE A 135 -12.83 7.98 7.96
CA PHE A 135 -13.36 7.67 6.65
C PHE A 135 -14.82 7.26 6.72
N ASP A 136 -15.69 7.97 6.00
CA ASP A 136 -17.08 7.56 5.80
C ASP A 136 -17.16 6.63 4.58
N PRO A 137 -17.54 5.35 4.74
CA PRO A 137 -17.68 4.40 3.64
C PRO A 137 -18.97 4.58 2.83
N SER A 138 -19.70 5.69 2.99
CA SER A 138 -20.91 5.96 2.21
C SER A 138 -20.61 6.15 0.71
N LEU A 139 -21.55 5.72 -0.15
CA LEU A 139 -21.47 5.83 -1.63
C LEU A 139 -21.26 7.27 -2.15
N LYS A 140 -21.44 8.29 -1.29
CA LYS A 140 -21.25 9.71 -1.63
C LYS A 140 -19.83 10.21 -1.32
N ALA A 141 -19.03 9.43 -0.61
CA ALA A 141 -17.64 9.79 -0.30
C ALA A 141 -16.74 9.60 -1.53
N LYS A 142 -15.64 10.38 -1.60
CA LYS A 142 -14.59 10.16 -2.61
C LYS A 142 -14.03 8.73 -2.43
N SER A 143 -13.63 8.07 -3.52
CA SER A 143 -13.27 6.63 -3.58
C SER A 143 -12.25 6.12 -2.56
N LEU A 144 -11.49 7.00 -1.90
CA LEU A 144 -10.65 6.66 -0.76
C LEU A 144 -10.84 7.61 0.43
N GLY A 145 -11.64 8.67 0.30
CA GLY A 145 -11.90 9.66 1.37
C GLY A 145 -10.65 10.29 1.99
N GLY A 146 -9.49 10.18 1.35
CA GLY A 146 -8.20 10.59 1.89
C GLY A 146 -7.41 9.50 2.63
N LEU A 147 -7.96 8.30 2.83
CA LEU A 147 -7.23 7.13 3.27
C LEU A 147 -6.18 6.71 2.24
N THR A 148 -5.12 6.10 2.74
CA THR A 148 -4.22 5.32 1.89
C THR A 148 -4.86 3.98 1.56
N ARG A 149 -4.39 3.38 0.48
CA ARG A 149 -4.82 2.05 0.03
C ARG A 149 -4.63 1.00 1.15
N GLU A 150 -3.58 1.14 1.94
CA GLU A 150 -3.17 0.13 2.91
C GLU A 150 -4.04 0.18 4.16
N LEU A 151 -4.44 1.39 4.58
CA LEU A 151 -5.49 1.57 5.58
C LEU A 151 -6.82 1.00 5.12
N PHE A 152 -7.16 1.19 3.84
CA PHE A 152 -8.39 0.67 3.28
C PHE A 152 -8.41 -0.87 3.23
N ASP A 153 -7.32 -1.49 2.76
CA ASP A 153 -7.14 -2.95 2.77
C ASP A 153 -7.24 -3.51 4.20
N THR A 154 -6.58 -2.84 5.16
CA THR A 154 -6.65 -3.19 6.58
C THR A 154 -8.08 -3.11 7.13
N ALA A 155 -8.83 -2.05 6.81
CA ALA A 155 -10.22 -1.91 7.22
C ALA A 155 -11.10 -3.06 6.71
N LEU A 156 -10.97 -3.39 5.43
CA LEU A 156 -11.75 -4.46 4.81
C LEU A 156 -11.42 -5.83 5.42
N ARG A 157 -10.14 -6.11 5.68
CA ARG A 157 -9.71 -7.32 6.41
C ARG A 157 -10.25 -7.37 7.84
N CYS A 158 -10.18 -6.26 8.58
CA CYS A 158 -10.71 -6.19 9.94
C CYS A 158 -12.22 -6.45 9.96
N ALA A 159 -12.98 -5.82 9.05
CA ALA A 159 -14.43 -6.00 8.94
C ALA A 159 -14.80 -7.46 8.67
N LEU A 160 -14.10 -8.11 7.73
CA LEU A 160 -14.26 -9.53 7.44
C LEU A 160 -13.89 -10.41 8.63
N ALA A 161 -12.77 -10.14 9.32
CA ALA A 161 -12.27 -10.94 10.43
C ALA A 161 -13.21 -10.94 11.65
N ILE A 162 -13.90 -9.82 11.90
CA ILE A 162 -14.88 -9.71 13.00
C ILE A 162 -16.31 -10.08 12.59
N GLY A 163 -16.54 -10.43 11.31
CA GLY A 163 -17.87 -10.75 10.79
C GLY A 163 -18.81 -9.53 10.67
N ASP A 164 -18.28 -8.32 10.58
CA ASP A 164 -19.06 -7.10 10.36
C ASP A 164 -19.44 -6.98 8.87
N VAL A 165 -20.49 -7.70 8.49
CA VAL A 165 -20.98 -7.80 7.11
C VAL A 165 -21.41 -6.43 6.58
N GLU A 166 -22.02 -5.58 7.41
CA GLU A 166 -22.53 -4.27 6.98
C GLU A 166 -21.39 -3.36 6.55
N ASN A 167 -20.35 -3.20 7.39
CA ASN A 167 -19.23 -2.35 7.04
C ASN A 167 -18.36 -2.98 5.95
N ALA A 168 -18.22 -4.30 5.91
CA ALA A 168 -17.50 -4.99 4.84
C ALA A 168 -18.13 -4.70 3.46
N VAL A 169 -19.46 -4.74 3.34
CA VAL A 169 -20.17 -4.44 2.09
C VAL A 169 -20.03 -2.96 1.71
N LYS A 170 -20.18 -2.03 2.66
CA LYS A 170 -20.00 -0.59 2.39
C LYS A 170 -18.58 -0.29 1.88
N LEU A 171 -17.57 -0.87 2.54
CA LEU A 171 -16.19 -0.78 2.09
C LEU A 171 -16.03 -1.40 0.69
N ALA A 172 -16.54 -2.61 0.44
CA ALA A 172 -16.51 -3.22 -0.89
C ALA A 172 -17.13 -2.32 -1.96
N ASP A 173 -18.31 -1.75 -1.71
CA ASP A 173 -19.00 -0.84 -2.63
C ASP A 173 -18.19 0.44 -2.90
N SER A 174 -17.48 0.98 -1.90
CA SER A 174 -16.60 2.15 -2.09
C SER A 174 -15.32 1.85 -2.89
N SER A 175 -14.93 0.57 -2.99
CA SER A 175 -13.70 0.14 -3.67
C SER A 175 -13.84 -0.07 -5.19
N LYS A 176 -15.03 0.14 -5.76
CA LYS A 176 -15.33 -0.13 -7.19
C LYS A 176 -14.30 0.42 -8.18
N SER A 177 -13.81 1.64 -7.95
CA SER A 177 -12.80 2.26 -8.81
C SER A 177 -11.44 1.57 -8.80
N MET A 178 -11.18 0.72 -7.81
CA MET A 178 -9.89 0.05 -7.59
C MET A 178 -9.80 -1.31 -8.29
N TRP A 179 -10.94 -1.90 -8.69
CA TRP A 179 -11.00 -3.25 -9.25
C TRP A 179 -10.40 -3.36 -10.65
N LYS A 180 -10.44 -2.27 -11.43
CA LYS A 180 -9.89 -2.19 -12.80
C LYS A 180 -8.37 -1.97 -12.83
N GLY A 181 -7.70 -1.88 -11.66
CA GLY A 181 -6.27 -1.58 -11.54
C GLY A 181 -5.42 -2.77 -11.04
N GLN A 182 -4.21 -2.45 -10.61
CA GLN A 182 -3.23 -3.41 -10.06
C GLN A 182 -3.60 -3.94 -8.64
N PHE A 183 -4.83 -3.70 -8.19
CA PHE A 183 -5.24 -3.90 -6.80
C PHE A 183 -6.07 -5.17 -6.64
N ALA A 184 -5.57 -6.27 -7.18
CA ALA A 184 -6.19 -7.61 -7.12
C ALA A 184 -6.57 -8.04 -5.69
N GLY A 185 -5.75 -7.71 -4.69
CA GLY A 185 -6.03 -8.03 -3.29
C GLY A 185 -7.32 -7.40 -2.78
N ILE A 186 -7.58 -6.13 -3.11
CA ILE A 186 -8.81 -5.43 -2.70
C ILE A 186 -10.02 -6.01 -3.44
N ALA A 187 -9.88 -6.35 -4.72
CA ALA A 187 -10.95 -7.02 -5.47
C ALA A 187 -11.30 -8.39 -4.85
N ALA A 188 -10.30 -9.16 -4.43
CA ALA A 188 -10.51 -10.43 -3.74
C ALA A 188 -11.26 -10.25 -2.41
N LEU A 189 -10.86 -9.28 -1.58
CA LEU A 189 -11.52 -8.98 -0.32
C LEU A 189 -12.94 -8.42 -0.51
N ALA A 190 -13.16 -7.59 -1.54
CA ALA A 190 -14.49 -7.10 -1.89
C ALA A 190 -15.43 -8.24 -2.30
N SER A 191 -14.90 -9.22 -3.04
CA SER A 191 -15.63 -10.45 -3.35
C SER A 191 -16.04 -11.20 -2.07
N ASP A 192 -15.10 -11.38 -1.13
CA ASP A 192 -15.37 -12.04 0.15
C ASP A 192 -16.45 -11.32 0.97
N ALA A 193 -16.45 -9.99 0.94
CA ALA A 193 -17.47 -9.17 1.60
C ALA A 193 -18.87 -9.36 0.97
N TYR A 194 -18.96 -9.50 -0.35
CA TYR A 194 -20.23 -9.81 -0.99
C TYR A 194 -20.69 -11.25 -0.71
N ILE A 195 -19.76 -12.22 -0.65
CA ILE A 195 -20.06 -13.61 -0.27
C ILE A 195 -20.60 -13.68 1.16
N SER A 196 -19.97 -12.99 2.12
CA SER A 196 -20.43 -12.99 3.51
C SER A 196 -21.81 -12.37 3.69
N ALA A 197 -22.22 -11.50 2.76
CA ALA A 197 -23.58 -10.93 2.67
C ALA A 197 -24.58 -11.79 1.86
N GLY A 198 -24.17 -12.96 1.35
CA GLY A 198 -25.00 -13.83 0.50
C GLY A 198 -25.19 -13.32 -0.94
N ARG A 199 -24.50 -12.23 -1.33
CA ARG A 199 -24.61 -11.55 -2.62
C ARG A 199 -23.67 -12.19 -3.66
N HIS A 200 -23.89 -13.46 -3.98
CA HIS A 200 -22.99 -14.27 -4.82
C HIS A 200 -22.76 -13.69 -6.24
N ILE A 201 -23.80 -13.12 -6.87
CA ILE A 201 -23.66 -12.50 -8.20
C ILE A 201 -22.78 -11.25 -8.12
N ASP A 202 -22.99 -10.40 -7.12
CA ASP A 202 -22.19 -9.19 -6.94
C ASP A 202 -20.72 -9.52 -6.63
N ALA A 203 -20.47 -10.64 -5.95
CA ALA A 203 -19.13 -11.14 -5.65
C ALA A 203 -18.31 -11.50 -6.89
N LEU A 204 -18.95 -11.81 -8.03
CA LEU A 204 -18.26 -12.10 -9.29
C LEU A 204 -17.61 -10.86 -9.90
N THR A 205 -18.27 -9.70 -9.79
CA THR A 205 -17.85 -8.44 -10.43
C THR A 205 -16.41 -8.03 -10.12
N PRO A 206 -15.98 -7.90 -8.85
CA PRO A 206 -14.61 -7.47 -8.53
C PRO A 206 -13.56 -8.46 -9.05
N LEU A 207 -13.84 -9.77 -9.00
CA LEU A 207 -12.92 -10.80 -9.50
C LEU A 207 -12.79 -10.74 -11.02
N LEU A 208 -13.91 -10.73 -11.74
CA LEU A 208 -13.94 -10.70 -13.20
C LEU A 208 -13.29 -9.43 -13.76
N LEU A 209 -13.56 -8.26 -13.16
CA LEU A 209 -12.89 -7.03 -13.56
C LEU A 209 -11.39 -7.08 -13.28
N SER A 210 -10.97 -7.62 -12.13
CA SER A 210 -9.56 -7.72 -11.81
C SER A 210 -8.84 -8.70 -12.74
N ILE A 211 -9.43 -9.87 -13.03
CA ILE A 211 -8.86 -10.85 -13.97
C ILE A 211 -8.78 -10.28 -15.39
N SER A 212 -9.83 -9.59 -15.83
CA SER A 212 -9.93 -8.94 -17.14
C SER A 212 -8.90 -7.82 -17.35
N ASN A 213 -8.48 -7.10 -16.30
CA ASN A 213 -7.53 -5.99 -16.43
C ASN A 213 -6.10 -6.38 -16.04
N PHE A 214 -5.94 -7.07 -14.91
CA PHE A 214 -4.64 -7.35 -14.30
C PHE A 214 -4.02 -8.65 -14.81
N GLY A 215 -4.76 -9.76 -14.79
CA GLY A 215 -4.27 -11.04 -15.30
C GLY A 215 -4.85 -12.28 -14.65
N LEU A 216 -4.44 -13.44 -15.16
CA LEU A 216 -4.84 -14.77 -14.71
C LEU A 216 -3.99 -15.20 -13.50
N HIS A 217 -4.37 -14.75 -12.30
CA HIS A 217 -3.70 -15.11 -11.04
C HIS A 217 -4.47 -16.18 -10.28
N GLU A 218 -3.76 -17.21 -9.83
CA GLU A 218 -4.35 -18.37 -9.13
C GLU A 218 -5.30 -17.98 -7.98
N PRO A 219 -4.95 -17.06 -7.05
CA PRO A 219 -5.84 -16.76 -5.92
C PRO A 219 -7.18 -16.15 -6.33
N LEU A 220 -7.22 -15.40 -7.44
CA LEU A 220 -8.46 -14.83 -7.98
C LEU A 220 -9.29 -15.88 -8.69
N LEU A 221 -8.64 -16.73 -9.48
CA LEU A 221 -9.29 -17.81 -10.24
C LEU A 221 -9.90 -18.86 -9.30
N SER A 222 -9.19 -19.23 -8.23
CA SER A 222 -9.68 -20.16 -7.22
C SER A 222 -10.92 -19.63 -6.50
N ARG A 223 -10.94 -18.34 -6.16
CA ARG A 223 -12.12 -17.67 -5.59
C ARG A 223 -13.29 -17.65 -6.58
N LEU A 224 -13.04 -17.28 -7.84
CA LEU A 224 -14.05 -17.28 -8.89
C LEU A 224 -14.66 -18.67 -9.08
N SER A 225 -13.82 -19.70 -9.17
CA SER A 225 -14.24 -21.11 -9.29
C SER A 225 -15.14 -21.53 -8.13
N ASN A 226 -14.77 -21.16 -6.89
CA ASN A 226 -15.58 -21.48 -5.70
C ASN A 226 -16.95 -20.79 -5.71
N ILE A 227 -17.03 -19.51 -6.12
CA ILE A 227 -18.32 -18.79 -6.21
C ILE A 227 -19.21 -19.44 -7.27
N LEU A 228 -18.66 -19.73 -8.45
CA LEU A 228 -19.39 -20.38 -9.53
C LEU A 228 -19.89 -21.78 -9.12
N LYS A 229 -19.06 -22.58 -8.44
CA LYS A 229 -19.45 -23.88 -7.86
C LYS A 229 -20.59 -23.72 -6.85
N SER A 230 -20.58 -22.68 -6.01
CA SER A 230 -21.66 -22.36 -5.07
C SER A 230 -22.97 -21.99 -5.79
N ILE A 231 -22.89 -21.17 -6.84
CA ILE A 231 -24.05 -20.77 -7.66
C ILE A 231 -24.68 -21.99 -8.33
N VAL A 232 -23.88 -22.86 -8.95
CA VAL A 232 -24.37 -24.09 -9.59
C VAL A 232 -25.01 -25.02 -8.57
N SER A 233 -24.39 -25.20 -7.41
CA SER A 233 -24.93 -26.07 -6.35
C SER A 233 -26.25 -25.54 -5.77
N SER A 234 -26.46 -24.22 -5.82
CA SER A 234 -27.69 -23.56 -5.36
C SER A 234 -28.79 -23.53 -6.43
N SER A 235 -28.44 -23.74 -7.70
CA SER A 235 -29.39 -23.77 -8.81
C SER A 235 -30.06 -25.14 -8.89
N SER A 236 -31.38 -25.18 -8.73
CA SER A 236 -32.19 -26.40 -8.85
C SER A 236 -32.46 -26.82 -10.31
N SER A 237 -31.89 -26.13 -11.29
CA SER A 237 -32.15 -26.38 -12.71
C SER A 237 -31.26 -27.50 -13.27
N PRO A 238 -31.82 -28.64 -13.69
CA PRO A 238 -31.06 -29.76 -14.25
C PRO A 238 -30.55 -29.52 -15.69
N LYS A 239 -30.80 -28.35 -16.29
CA LYS A 239 -30.51 -28.07 -17.71
C LYS A 239 -29.78 -26.73 -17.97
N GLY A 240 -29.36 -26.00 -16.93
CA GLY A 240 -28.84 -24.63 -17.08
C GLY A 240 -27.51 -24.42 -16.37
N GLY A 241 -26.45 -25.05 -16.86
CA GLY A 241 -25.11 -24.91 -16.28
C GLY A 241 -23.98 -25.36 -17.22
N GLU A 242 -24.25 -25.61 -18.50
CA GLU A 242 -23.23 -26.09 -19.44
C GLU A 242 -22.11 -25.05 -19.61
N GLY A 243 -22.45 -23.75 -19.68
CA GLY A 243 -21.48 -22.67 -19.82
C GLY A 243 -20.65 -22.45 -18.58
N ILE A 244 -21.28 -22.40 -17.41
CA ILE A 244 -20.59 -22.28 -16.13
C ILE A 244 -19.74 -23.52 -15.88
N GLN A 245 -20.21 -24.73 -16.19
CA GLN A 245 -19.41 -25.96 -16.07
C GLN A 245 -18.22 -25.97 -17.04
N HIS A 246 -18.41 -25.51 -18.28
CA HIS A 246 -17.30 -25.36 -19.23
C HIS A 246 -16.27 -24.36 -18.73
N LEU A 247 -16.72 -23.20 -18.20
CA LEU A 247 -15.86 -22.21 -17.57
C LEU A 247 -15.12 -22.80 -16.36
N LEU A 248 -15.80 -23.54 -15.48
CA LEU A 248 -15.20 -24.20 -14.32
C LEU A 248 -14.11 -25.19 -14.74
N GLY A 249 -14.36 -26.02 -15.75
CA GLY A 249 -13.37 -26.96 -16.27
C GLY A 249 -12.13 -26.26 -16.82
N ILE A 250 -12.31 -25.08 -17.43
CA ILE A 250 -11.21 -24.25 -17.91
C ILE A 250 -10.45 -23.60 -16.74
N LEU A 251 -11.17 -23.01 -15.78
CA LEU A 251 -10.57 -22.38 -14.61
C LEU A 251 -9.73 -23.38 -13.83
N ASP A 252 -10.23 -24.60 -13.60
CA ASP A 252 -9.50 -25.63 -12.85
C ASP A 252 -8.17 -26.01 -13.56
N LYS A 253 -8.14 -26.08 -14.90
CA LYS A 253 -6.90 -26.29 -15.67
C LYS A 253 -5.93 -25.12 -15.56
N VAL A 254 -6.42 -23.88 -15.68
CA VAL A 254 -5.58 -22.67 -15.58
C VAL A 254 -5.03 -22.50 -14.16
N ILE A 255 -5.82 -22.81 -13.14
CA ILE A 255 -5.41 -22.83 -11.73
C ILE A 255 -4.26 -23.81 -11.54
N ILE A 256 -4.39 -25.05 -12.03
CA ILE A 256 -3.32 -26.06 -11.97
C ILE A 256 -2.05 -25.54 -12.65
N TRP A 257 -2.17 -25.03 -13.87
CA TRP A 257 -1.04 -24.49 -14.62
C TRP A 257 -0.34 -23.34 -13.87
N LYS A 258 -1.09 -22.35 -13.37
CA LYS A 258 -0.53 -21.21 -12.64
C LYS A 258 0.02 -21.58 -11.27
N SER A 259 -0.58 -22.55 -10.58
CA SER A 259 -0.09 -23.01 -9.28
C SER A 259 1.28 -23.69 -9.38
N ALA A 260 1.54 -24.43 -10.46
CA ALA A 260 2.83 -25.09 -10.69
C ALA A 260 3.99 -24.08 -10.78
N HIS A 261 3.74 -22.92 -11.39
CA HIS A 261 4.73 -21.85 -11.49
C HIS A 261 5.02 -21.16 -10.15
N LEU A 262 4.03 -21.08 -9.26
CA LEU A 262 4.17 -20.48 -7.93
C LEU A 262 4.89 -21.39 -6.93
N GLN A 263 4.90 -22.70 -7.16
CA GLN A 263 5.58 -23.66 -6.30
C GLN A 263 7.09 -23.75 -6.56
N LYS A 264 7.62 -23.06 -7.59
CA LYS A 264 9.05 -22.98 -7.81
C LYS A 264 9.66 -22.10 -6.70
N PRO A 265 10.54 -22.63 -5.85
CA PRO A 265 11.12 -21.84 -4.76
C PRO A 265 11.94 -20.68 -5.35
N LEU A 266 11.81 -19.50 -4.74
CA LEU A 266 12.52 -18.28 -5.16
C LEU A 266 14.04 -18.45 -5.15
N PHE A 267 14.52 -19.34 -4.28
CA PHE A 267 15.92 -19.74 -4.22
C PHE A 267 16.00 -21.22 -4.58
N PRO A 268 16.95 -21.62 -5.44
CA PRO A 268 17.21 -23.04 -5.65
C PRO A 268 17.52 -23.67 -4.29
N PRO A 269 17.03 -24.90 -4.03
CA PRO A 269 17.37 -25.58 -2.79
C PRO A 269 18.90 -25.58 -2.67
N SER A 270 19.40 -25.07 -1.54
CA SER A 270 20.82 -25.13 -1.22
C SER A 270 21.24 -26.59 -1.39
N VAL A 271 22.24 -26.82 -2.23
CA VAL A 271 22.77 -28.16 -2.51
C VAL A 271 23.49 -28.63 -1.25
N SER A 272 22.72 -29.06 -0.25
CA SER A 272 23.25 -29.76 0.90
C SER A 272 23.51 -31.18 0.43
N SER A 273 24.76 -31.46 0.05
CA SER A 273 25.27 -32.82 -0.01
C SER A 273 24.95 -33.51 1.32
N ASP A 274 24.35 -34.69 1.26
CA ASP A 274 24.02 -35.58 2.40
C ASP A 274 22.59 -35.52 2.96
N GLN A 275 21.57 -35.54 2.10
CA GLN A 275 20.34 -36.29 2.44
C GLN A 275 19.81 -37.08 1.24
N PRO A 276 19.34 -38.33 1.45
CA PRO A 276 18.66 -39.09 0.41
C PRO A 276 17.42 -38.31 -0.03
N GLN A 277 17.27 -38.17 -1.34
CA GLN A 277 16.16 -37.50 -2.00
C GLN A 277 14.83 -37.99 -1.44
N SER A 278 14.29 -37.25 -0.46
CA SER A 278 12.85 -37.26 -0.24
C SER A 278 12.29 -36.51 -1.44
N GLN A 279 12.00 -37.28 -2.49
CA GLN A 279 11.17 -36.85 -3.59
C GLN A 279 9.94 -36.21 -2.94
N ASN A 280 9.87 -34.89 -2.99
CA ASN A 280 8.61 -34.20 -2.81
C ASN A 280 7.68 -34.82 -3.85
N ARG A 281 6.86 -35.76 -3.39
CA ARG A 281 5.70 -36.26 -4.10
C ARG A 281 4.82 -35.03 -4.31
N THR A 282 5.05 -34.33 -5.41
CA THR A 282 3.96 -33.76 -6.16
C THR A 282 3.09 -34.95 -6.54
N THR A 283 2.09 -35.23 -5.73
CA THR A 283 0.86 -35.85 -6.19
C THR A 283 0.21 -34.85 -7.15
N THR A 284 0.83 -34.63 -8.31
CA THR A 284 0.11 -34.17 -9.48
C THR A 284 -0.84 -35.32 -9.79
N ASN A 285 -2.13 -35.05 -9.65
CA ASN A 285 -3.19 -35.93 -10.14
C ASN A 285 -2.90 -36.18 -11.63
N ALA A 286 -2.23 -37.29 -11.94
CA ALA A 286 -1.79 -37.69 -13.28
C ALA A 286 -2.95 -38.08 -14.21
N ASN A 287 -4.15 -37.58 -13.93
CA ASN A 287 -5.40 -37.91 -14.63
C ASN A 287 -6.21 -36.68 -15.04
N VAL A 288 -5.69 -35.45 -14.83
CA VAL A 288 -6.36 -34.26 -15.36
C VAL A 288 -5.88 -34.05 -16.79
N ASP A 289 -6.77 -34.31 -17.73
CA ASP A 289 -6.55 -33.98 -19.13
C ASP A 289 -6.36 -32.45 -19.27
N MET A 290 -5.10 -32.05 -19.45
CA MET A 290 -4.71 -30.66 -19.68
C MET A 290 -4.93 -30.24 -21.14
N SER A 291 -5.41 -31.13 -22.01
CA SER A 291 -5.83 -30.75 -23.35
C SER A 291 -7.00 -29.79 -23.23
N PHE A 292 -6.97 -28.73 -24.03
CA PHE A 292 -8.03 -27.74 -24.05
C PHE A 292 -8.94 -28.04 -25.24
N THR A 293 -10.26 -27.98 -25.02
CA THR A 293 -11.24 -28.17 -26.09
C THR A 293 -11.12 -27.01 -27.09
N ASP A 294 -11.18 -27.30 -28.39
CA ASP A 294 -11.15 -26.27 -29.46
C ASP A 294 -12.36 -25.32 -29.42
N GLN A 295 -13.39 -25.64 -28.63
CA GLN A 295 -14.58 -24.81 -28.50
C GLN A 295 -14.29 -23.60 -27.59
N PRO A 296 -14.40 -22.36 -28.11
CA PRO A 296 -14.17 -21.16 -27.32
C PRO A 296 -15.27 -20.95 -26.29
N LEU A 297 -14.91 -20.34 -25.16
CA LEU A 297 -15.88 -19.91 -24.15
C LEU A 297 -16.85 -18.88 -24.73
N ASN A 298 -18.15 -19.09 -24.53
CA ASN A 298 -19.21 -18.18 -24.94
C ASN A 298 -19.74 -17.37 -23.73
N PRO A 299 -19.46 -16.05 -23.64
CA PRO A 299 -19.89 -15.24 -22.50
C PRO A 299 -21.42 -15.11 -22.41
N SER A 300 -22.15 -15.10 -23.54
CA SER A 300 -23.60 -14.95 -23.55
C SER A 300 -24.31 -16.12 -22.86
N LEU A 301 -23.79 -17.34 -23.04
CA LEU A 301 -24.35 -18.54 -22.41
C LEU A 301 -24.12 -18.52 -20.89
N ILE A 302 -22.96 -18.06 -20.44
CA ILE A 302 -22.67 -17.86 -19.01
C ILE A 302 -23.59 -16.80 -18.39
N LEU A 303 -23.82 -15.67 -19.07
CA LEU A 303 -24.73 -14.63 -18.58
C LEU A 303 -26.17 -15.13 -18.46
N GLN A 304 -26.63 -15.91 -19.44
CA GLN A 304 -27.95 -16.53 -19.41
C GLN A 304 -28.11 -17.46 -18.19
N GLU A 305 -27.10 -18.28 -17.90
CA GLU A 305 -27.10 -19.19 -16.75
C GLU A 305 -27.00 -18.45 -15.40
N LEU A 306 -26.41 -17.26 -15.38
CA LEU A 306 -26.41 -16.36 -14.23
C LEU A 306 -27.74 -15.58 -14.07
N ASN A 307 -28.74 -15.83 -14.93
CA ASN A 307 -30.00 -15.09 -15.04
C ASN A 307 -29.81 -13.58 -15.26
N ILE A 308 -28.78 -13.20 -16.02
CA ILE A 308 -28.51 -11.80 -16.40
C ILE A 308 -29.02 -11.61 -17.83
N GLN A 309 -30.06 -10.80 -18.00
CA GLN A 309 -30.66 -10.51 -19.31
C GLN A 309 -30.04 -9.27 -19.96
N GLU A 310 -30.23 -9.11 -21.27
CA GLU A 310 -29.79 -7.91 -22.01
C GLU A 310 -30.40 -6.60 -21.47
N GLU A 311 -31.56 -6.69 -20.83
CA GLU A 311 -32.23 -5.55 -20.20
C GLU A 311 -31.53 -5.08 -18.91
N ASP A 312 -30.75 -5.95 -18.26
CA ASP A 312 -30.03 -5.66 -17.02
C ASP A 312 -28.64 -5.03 -17.24
N VAL A 313 -28.28 -4.68 -18.49
CA VAL A 313 -26.97 -4.11 -18.84
C VAL A 313 -26.65 -2.85 -18.03
N GLY A 314 -27.66 -2.03 -17.70
CA GLY A 314 -27.47 -0.85 -16.85
C GLY A 314 -27.04 -1.19 -15.42
N ARG A 315 -27.44 -2.35 -14.89
CA ARG A 315 -27.13 -2.80 -13.53
C ARG A 315 -25.84 -3.61 -13.47
N TYR A 316 -25.61 -4.48 -14.46
CA TYR A 316 -24.50 -5.44 -14.48
C TYR A 316 -23.42 -5.13 -15.52
N GLY A 317 -23.36 -3.91 -16.08
CA GLY A 317 -22.38 -3.56 -17.13
C GLY A 317 -20.91 -3.82 -16.75
N ASP A 318 -20.54 -3.58 -15.49
CA ASP A 318 -19.21 -3.91 -14.97
C ASP A 318 -18.95 -5.43 -14.89
N LEU A 319 -19.97 -6.22 -14.55
CA LEU A 319 -19.88 -7.68 -14.54
C LEU A 319 -19.77 -8.23 -15.96
N ILE A 320 -20.59 -7.74 -16.89
CA ILE A 320 -20.59 -8.16 -18.30
C ILE A 320 -19.22 -7.87 -18.93
N SER A 321 -18.73 -6.64 -18.82
CA SER A 321 -17.42 -6.26 -19.36
C SER A 321 -16.26 -7.02 -18.69
N GLY A 322 -16.36 -7.29 -17.38
CA GLY A 322 -15.42 -8.14 -16.66
C GLY A 322 -15.42 -9.59 -17.16
N LEU A 323 -16.60 -10.16 -17.40
CA LEU A 323 -16.77 -11.51 -17.92
C LEU A 323 -16.19 -11.64 -19.33
N GLU A 324 -16.57 -10.74 -20.24
CA GLU A 324 -16.09 -10.74 -21.62
C GLU A 324 -14.58 -10.66 -21.69
N GLY A 325 -13.96 -9.74 -20.94
CA GLY A 325 -12.51 -9.61 -20.93
C GLY A 325 -11.80 -10.77 -20.23
N THR A 326 -12.41 -11.37 -19.20
CA THR A 326 -11.91 -12.61 -18.58
C THR A 326 -11.94 -13.77 -19.58
N VAL A 327 -13.07 -13.96 -20.27
CA VAL A 327 -13.24 -14.97 -21.32
C VAL A 327 -12.25 -14.76 -22.46
N ALA A 328 -12.07 -13.52 -22.92
CA ALA A 328 -11.09 -13.18 -23.95
C ALA A 328 -9.66 -13.55 -23.53
N ARG A 329 -9.29 -13.30 -22.27
CA ARG A 329 -7.97 -13.68 -21.73
C ARG A 329 -7.80 -15.16 -21.58
N LEU A 330 -8.80 -15.87 -21.07
CA LEU A 330 -8.79 -17.32 -21.02
C LEU A 330 -8.58 -17.84 -22.44
N ASN A 331 -9.46 -17.49 -23.39
CA ASN A 331 -9.40 -17.83 -24.82
C ASN A 331 -8.02 -17.53 -25.47
N LYS A 332 -7.34 -16.44 -25.07
CA LYS A 332 -5.98 -16.12 -25.54
C LYS A 332 -4.91 -17.00 -24.90
N GLY A 333 -4.98 -17.25 -23.59
CA GLY A 333 -4.04 -18.10 -22.86
C GLY A 333 -3.97 -19.54 -23.39
N PHE A 334 -5.05 -20.03 -24.00
CA PHE A 334 -5.06 -21.34 -24.68
C PHE A 334 -4.20 -21.43 -25.93
N LYS A 335 -3.98 -20.30 -26.62
CA LYS A 335 -3.25 -20.29 -27.91
C LYS A 335 -1.74 -20.26 -27.72
N SER A 336 -1.26 -20.06 -26.51
CA SER A 336 0.15 -20.12 -26.15
C SER A 336 0.46 -21.55 -25.71
N ASP A 337 1.31 -22.24 -26.47
CA ASP A 337 1.75 -23.59 -26.14
C ASP A 337 2.32 -23.60 -24.71
N PRO A 338 1.91 -24.51 -23.80
CA PRO A 338 2.51 -24.59 -22.45
C PRO A 338 4.02 -24.83 -22.47
N ALA A 339 4.60 -25.24 -23.61
CA ALA A 339 6.04 -25.32 -23.84
C ALA A 339 6.70 -23.99 -24.25
N GLU A 340 5.94 -22.99 -24.69
CA GLU A 340 6.46 -21.63 -24.89
C GLU A 340 6.64 -20.96 -23.52
N GLU A 341 7.90 -20.85 -23.10
CA GLU A 341 8.31 -20.05 -21.95
C GLU A 341 7.70 -18.65 -22.09
N VAL A 342 6.68 -18.35 -21.28
CA VAL A 342 6.07 -17.02 -21.25
C VAL A 342 7.12 -16.07 -20.67
N VAL A 343 7.91 -15.47 -21.57
CA VAL A 343 8.73 -14.30 -21.25
C VAL A 343 7.75 -13.18 -20.96
N GLU A 344 7.35 -13.05 -19.70
CA GLU A 344 6.72 -11.83 -19.19
C GLU A 344 7.74 -10.71 -19.40
N LYS A 345 7.59 -9.97 -20.50
CA LYS A 345 8.38 -8.78 -20.75
C LYS A 345 8.18 -7.84 -19.58
N SER A 346 9.25 -7.69 -18.79
CA SER A 346 9.31 -6.79 -17.67
C SER A 346 8.95 -5.38 -18.13
N VAL A 347 8.23 -4.63 -17.29
CA VAL A 347 7.84 -3.22 -17.50
C VAL A 347 9.06 -2.30 -17.72
N ARG A 348 10.29 -2.80 -17.62
CA ARG A 348 11.53 -2.10 -17.98
C ARG A 348 11.86 -2.07 -19.48
N GLU A 349 11.11 -2.78 -20.34
CA GLU A 349 11.34 -2.82 -21.79
C GLU A 349 10.27 -2.10 -22.64
N LEU A 350 9.40 -1.32 -22.00
CA LEU A 350 8.54 -0.30 -22.64
C LEU A 350 9.04 1.08 -22.23
#